data_AF-A0A2I3BQG1-F1
#
_entry.id   AF-A0A2I3BQG1-F1
#
_cell.length_a   1.000
_cell.length_b   1.000
_cell.length_c   1.000
_cell.angle_alpha   90.00
_cell.angle_beta   90.00
_cell.angle_gamma   90.00
#
_symmetry.space_group_name_H-M   'P 1'
#
loop_
_entity.id
_entity.type
_entity.pdbx_description
1 polymer ?
#
loop_
_entity_poly.entity_id
_entity_poly.type
_entity_poly.pdbx_seq_one_letter_code
_entity_poly.pdbx_strand_id
1 'polypeptide(L)'
;MFEMPQEMGLIAIAVRQTQGKGRGPNAWLSPVGCALSTLLVFIPLRSQLGQRIPFVQHLMSLAVVEAVRSIPGYEDINLRVKWPNDIYYSDLMKIGGVLVNSTLMGE
;
A
#
# COMPACT_ATOMS: atom_id res chain seq x y z
N MET A 1 -10.80 7.97 22.75
CA MET A 1 -9.82 7.89 21.64
C MET A 1 -9.08 6.58 21.83
N PHE A 2 -8.99 5.73 20.81
CA PHE A 2 -8.35 4.42 20.95
C PHE A 2 -6.83 4.64 20.97
N GLU A 3 -6.17 4.45 22.11
CA GLU A 3 -4.71 4.51 22.20
C GLU A 3 -4.14 3.14 21.82
N MET A 4 -3.42 3.09 20.70
CA MET A 4 -2.72 1.87 20.29
C MET A 4 -1.30 1.88 20.87
N PRO A 5 -0.83 0.73 21.40
CA PRO A 5 0.57 0.59 21.80
C PRO A 5 1.51 0.91 20.64
N GLN A 6 2.63 1.57 20.93
CA GLN A 6 3.60 2.03 19.93
C GLN A 6 4.21 0.88 19.09
N GLU A 7 4.14 -0.34 19.61
CA GLU A 7 4.62 -1.57 18.96
C GLU A 7 3.55 -2.31 18.15
N MET A 8 2.29 -1.84 18.17
CA MET A 8 1.18 -2.53 17.52
C MET A 8 0.90 -1.93 16.14
N GLY A 9 1.07 -2.73 15.09
CA GLY A 9 0.57 -2.39 13.75
C GLY A 9 -0.96 -2.49 13.69
N LEU A 10 -1.58 -1.72 12.80
CA LEU A 10 -3.01 -1.82 12.50
C LEU A 10 -3.21 -2.10 11.01
N ILE A 11 -4.17 -2.96 10.69
CA ILE A 11 -4.72 -3.07 9.35
C ILE A 11 -6.23 -2.85 9.40
N ALA A 12 -6.72 -1.95 8.55
CA ALA A 12 -8.14 -1.78 8.28
C ALA A 12 -8.44 -2.33 6.89
N ILE A 13 -9.35 -3.30 6.79
CA ILE A 13 -9.80 -3.89 5.52
C ILE A 13 -11.24 -3.43 5.29
N ALA A 14 -11.51 -2.90 4.10
CA ALA A 14 -12.83 -2.39 3.75
C ALA A 14 -13.41 -3.20 2.58
N VAL A 15 -14.70 -3.56 2.68
CA VAL A 15 -15.43 -4.15 1.55
C VAL A 15 -15.66 -3.11 0.44
N ARG A 16 -15.80 -1.84 0.81
CA ARG A 16 -16.01 -0.70 -0.10
C ARG A 16 -15.55 0.60 0.56
N GLN A 17 -14.92 1.50 -0.20
CA GLN A 17 -14.67 2.87 0.24
C GLN A 17 -15.60 3.85 -0.48
N THR A 18 -16.39 4.60 0.27
CA THR A 18 -17.31 5.60 -0.30
C THR A 18 -16.60 6.90 -0.70
N GLN A 19 -15.42 7.16 -0.14
CA GLN A 19 -14.58 8.33 -0.40
C GLN A 19 -13.12 7.91 -0.60
N GLY A 20 -12.88 6.93 -1.47
CA GLY A 20 -11.53 6.46 -1.79
C GLY A 20 -10.68 7.59 -2.37
N LYS A 21 -9.43 7.69 -1.92
CA LYS A 21 -8.47 8.71 -2.36
C LYS A 21 -7.34 8.09 -3.17
N GLY A 22 -7.07 8.67 -4.32
CA GLY A 22 -5.85 8.45 -5.09
C GLY A 22 -4.79 9.50 -4.77
N ARG A 23 -3.73 9.55 -5.58
CA ARG A 23 -2.66 10.54 -5.43
C ARG A 23 -3.13 11.94 -5.84
N GLY A 24 -2.77 12.95 -5.06
CA GLY A 24 -3.18 14.33 -5.32
C GLY A 24 -4.70 14.51 -5.20
N PRO A 25 -5.36 15.19 -6.16
CA PRO A 25 -6.81 15.41 -6.12
C PRO A 25 -7.63 14.22 -6.67
N ASN A 26 -6.98 13.15 -7.12
CA ASN A 26 -7.67 12.03 -7.77
C ASN A 26 -8.50 11.23 -6.76
N ALA A 27 -9.71 10.83 -7.16
CA ALA A 27 -10.51 9.86 -6.43
C ALA A 27 -10.08 8.43 -6.78
N TRP A 28 -10.18 7.51 -5.81
CA TRP A 28 -10.06 6.07 -6.04
C TRP A 28 -11.44 5.42 -6.03
N LEU A 29 -11.91 5.00 -7.20
CA LEU A 29 -13.17 4.28 -7.32
C LEU A 29 -12.98 2.85 -6.82
N SER A 30 -13.81 2.42 -5.87
CA SER A 30 -13.72 1.10 -5.26
C SER A 30 -15.08 0.40 -5.26
N PRO A 31 -15.50 -0.20 -6.40
CA PRO A 31 -16.67 -1.05 -6.43
C PRO A 31 -16.49 -2.28 -5.52
N VAL A 32 -17.61 -2.96 -5.21
CA VAL A 32 -17.57 -4.22 -4.46
C VAL A 32 -16.71 -5.24 -5.22
N GLY A 33 -15.85 -5.95 -4.48
CA GLY A 33 -14.90 -6.92 -5.05
C GLY A 33 -13.46 -6.39 -5.14
N CYS A 34 -13.22 -5.09 -4.94
CA CYS A 34 -11.86 -4.57 -4.79
C CYS A 34 -11.20 -5.06 -3.49
N ALA A 35 -9.92 -5.42 -3.56
CA ALA A 35 -9.10 -5.67 -2.38
C ALA A 35 -8.59 -4.33 -1.81
N LEU A 36 -9.21 -3.85 -0.73
CA LEU A 36 -8.92 -2.55 -0.12
C LEU A 36 -8.39 -2.74 1.30
N SER A 37 -7.19 -2.25 1.57
CA SER A 37 -6.61 -2.25 2.90
C SER A 37 -5.86 -0.95 3.18
N THR A 38 -5.76 -0.58 4.46
CA THR A 38 -4.93 0.51 4.95
C THR A 38 -4.13 0.00 6.13
N LEU A 39 -2.81 0.18 6.07
CA LEU A 39 -1.89 -0.25 7.10
C LEU A 39 -1.37 0.97 7.86
N LEU A 40 -1.37 0.91 9.18
CA LEU A 40 -0.64 1.81 10.05
C LEU A 40 0.62 1.09 10.53
N VAL A 41 1.78 1.66 10.21
CA VAL A 41 3.09 1.12 10.59
C VAL A 41 3.90 2.19 11.31
N PHE A 42 4.58 1.79 12.39
CA PHE A 42 5.54 2.63 13.10
C PHE A 42 6.95 2.24 12.66
N ILE A 43 7.70 3.21 12.16
CA ILE A 43 9.06 3.00 11.68
C ILE A 43 9.99 3.87 12.55
N PRO A 44 10.90 3.28 13.33
CA PRO A 44 11.83 4.05 14.14
C PRO A 44 12.68 4.98 13.26
N LEU A 45 12.73 6.28 13.61
CA LEU A 45 13.46 7.29 12.84
C LEU A 45 14.94 6.97 12.67
N ARG A 46 15.55 6.35 13.68
CA ARG A 46 16.97 5.96 13.66
C ARG A 46 17.26 4.73 12.80
N SER A 47 16.24 3.98 12.37
CA SER A 47 16.41 2.78 11.54
C SER A 47 16.82 3.13 10.10
N GLN A 48 17.37 2.14 9.37
CA GLN A 48 17.76 2.33 7.96
C GLN A 48 16.58 2.74 7.07
N LEU A 49 15.38 2.24 7.34
CA LEU A 49 14.16 2.61 6.64
C LEU A 49 13.63 3.98 7.10
N GLY A 50 13.69 4.28 8.40
CA GLY A 50 13.32 5.57 8.96
C GLY A 50 14.12 6.75 8.39
N GLN A 51 15.40 6.53 8.09
CA GLN A 51 16.24 7.53 7.41
C GLN A 51 15.94 7.66 5.90
N ARG A 52 15.10 6.79 5.34
CA ARG A 52 14.77 6.74 3.90
C ARG A 52 13.28 6.43 3.64
N ILE A 53 12.40 7.10 4.40
CA ILE A 53 10.94 6.90 4.37
C ILE A 53 10.30 6.88 2.96
N PRO A 54 10.73 7.66 1.96
CA PRO A 54 10.15 7.57 0.62
C PRO A 54 10.19 6.16 -0.01
N PHE A 55 11.10 5.28 0.44
CA PHE A 55 11.13 3.89 -0.01
C PHE A 55 9.95 3.04 0.48
N VAL A 56 9.23 3.44 1.54
CA VAL A 56 8.07 2.69 2.03
C VAL A 56 7.03 2.50 0.92
N GLN A 57 6.76 3.52 0.10
CA GLN A 57 5.83 3.39 -1.03
C GLN A 57 6.28 2.33 -2.05
N HIS A 58 7.58 2.26 -2.32
CA HIS A 58 8.17 1.30 -3.25
C HIS A 58 8.10 -0.11 -2.69
N LEU A 59 8.45 -0.28 -1.41
CA LEU A 59 8.37 -1.55 -0.70
C LEU A 59 6.94 -2.07 -0.66
N MET A 60 5.96 -1.22 -0.36
CA MET A 60 4.55 -1.61 -0.35
C MET A 60 4.05 -2.00 -1.75
N SER A 61 4.45 -1.28 -2.80
CA SER A 61 4.07 -1.62 -4.18
C SER A 61 4.63 -2.98 -4.61
N LEU A 62 5.88 -3.27 -4.26
CA LEU A 62 6.49 -4.56 -4.49
C LEU A 62 5.81 -5.66 -3.65
N ALA A 63 5.53 -5.41 -2.37
CA ALA A 63 4.88 -6.36 -1.48
C ALA A 63 3.51 -6.81 -2.00
N VAL A 64 2.74 -5.92 -2.63
CA VAL A 64 1.45 -6.29 -3.26
C VAL A 64 1.66 -7.28 -4.42
N VAL A 65 2.67 -7.05 -5.27
CA VAL A 65 2.98 -7.95 -6.39
C VAL A 65 3.44 -9.31 -5.89
N GLU A 66 4.37 -9.32 -4.92
CA GLU A 66 4.88 -10.55 -4.29
C GLU A 66 3.77 -11.33 -3.58
N ALA A 67 2.84 -10.63 -2.91
CA ALA A 67 1.71 -11.27 -2.23
C ALA A 67 0.73 -11.94 -3.19
N VAL A 68 0.53 -11.41 -4.40
CA VAL A 68 -0.30 -12.09 -5.41
C VAL A 68 0.44 -13.29 -5.99
N ARG A 69 1.74 -13.15 -6.27
CA ARG A 69 2.56 -14.23 -6.82
C ARG A 69 2.80 -15.38 -5.85
N SER A 70 2.64 -15.18 -4.55
CA SER A 70 2.72 -16.26 -3.56
C SER A 70 1.47 -17.13 -3.51
N ILE A 71 0.40 -16.76 -4.22
CA ILE A 71 -0.82 -17.57 -4.32
C ILE A 71 -0.60 -18.69 -5.35
N PRO A 72 -0.90 -19.97 -5.02
CA PRO A 72 -0.77 -21.07 -5.95
C PRO A 72 -1.55 -20.85 -7.26
N GLY A 73 -0.87 -21.01 -8.40
CA GLY A 73 -1.42 -20.78 -9.74
C GLY A 73 -1.29 -19.35 -10.25
N TYR A 74 -0.73 -18.43 -9.46
CA TYR A 74 -0.49 -17.03 -9.83
C TYR A 74 0.99 -16.66 -9.88
N GLU A 75 1.91 -17.61 -9.72
CA GLU A 75 3.35 -17.37 -9.64
C GLU A 75 3.88 -16.62 -10.87
N ASP A 76 3.41 -17.02 -12.05
CA ASP A 76 3.84 -16.49 -13.36
C ASP A 76 2.95 -15.37 -13.90
N ILE A 77 2.01 -14.84 -13.09
CA ILE A 77 1.18 -13.72 -13.53
C ILE A 77 2.07 -12.52 -13.91
N ASN A 78 1.78 -11.92 -15.06
CA ASN A 78 2.53 -10.77 -15.58
C ASN A 78 2.13 -9.48 -14.85
N LEU A 79 2.34 -9.44 -13.53
CA LEU A 79 2.20 -8.25 -12.72
C LEU A 79 3.48 -7.41 -12.76
N ARG A 80 3.29 -6.09 -12.86
CA ARG A 80 4.35 -5.10 -12.97
C ARG A 80 4.06 -3.93 -12.04
N VAL A 81 5.12 -3.36 -11.47
CA VAL A 81 5.05 -2.07 -10.80
C VAL A 81 5.38 -1.00 -11.82
N LYS A 82 4.39 -0.21 -12.22
CA LYS A 82 4.64 1.03 -12.94
C LYS A 82 5.05 2.08 -11.91
N TRP A 83 6.32 2.43 -11.95
CA TRP A 83 6.93 3.30 -10.95
C TRP A 83 6.19 4.65 -10.82
N PRO A 84 5.95 5.15 -9.58
CA PRO A 84 6.44 4.63 -8.30
C PRO A 84 5.46 3.73 -7.53
N ASN A 85 4.19 3.68 -7.93
CA ASN A 85 3.14 3.23 -7.02
C ASN A 85 1.92 2.55 -7.68
N ASP A 86 1.95 2.33 -8.99
CA ASP A 86 0.84 1.71 -9.70
C ASP A 86 1.13 0.24 -9.99
N ILE A 87 0.12 -0.61 -9.80
CA ILE A 87 0.20 -2.03 -10.11
C ILE A 87 -0.52 -2.27 -11.44
N TYR A 88 0.19 -2.90 -12.36
CA TYR A 88 -0.28 -3.18 -13.72
C TYR A 88 -0.27 -4.67 -14.01
N TYR A 89 -1.25 -5.11 -14.79
CA TYR A 89 -1.17 -6.36 -15.54
C TYR A 89 -0.59 -6.06 -16.92
N SER A 90 0.55 -6.71 -17.21
CA SER A 90 1.41 -6.36 -18.34
C SER A 90 1.74 -4.86 -18.33
N ASP A 91 1.88 -4.25 -19.49
CA ASP A 91 2.19 -2.81 -19.62
C ASP A 91 0.95 -1.95 -19.93
N LEU A 92 -0.25 -2.56 -19.97
CA LEU A 92 -1.45 -1.94 -20.53
C LEU A 92 -2.51 -1.59 -19.48
N MET A 93 -2.74 -2.48 -18.51
CA MET A 93 -3.91 -2.37 -17.63
C MET A 93 -3.50 -2.08 -16.20
N LYS A 94 -3.85 -0.90 -15.70
CA LYS A 94 -3.76 -0.58 -14.28
C LYS A 94 -4.81 -1.37 -13.51
N ILE A 95 -4.37 -2.13 -12.51
CA ILE A 95 -5.26 -2.96 -11.68
C ILE A 95 -5.25 -2.54 -10.21
N GLY A 96 -4.29 -1.72 -9.80
CA GLY A 96 -4.14 -1.30 -8.42
C GLY A 96 -3.22 -0.11 -8.27
N GLY A 97 -3.12 0.38 -7.04
CA GLY A 97 -2.20 1.43 -6.68
C GLY A 97 -1.98 1.45 -5.18
N VAL A 98 -0.81 1.93 -4.80
CA VAL A 98 -0.43 2.14 -3.41
C VAL A 98 -0.36 3.65 -3.15
N LEU A 99 -0.83 4.05 -1.97
CA LEU A 99 -0.69 5.42 -1.49
C LEU A 99 -0.10 5.35 -0.08
N VAL A 100 1.03 6.02 0.12
CA VAL A 100 1.67 6.13 1.44
C VAL A 100 1.66 7.58 1.90
N ASN A 101 1.19 7.79 3.12
CA ASN A 101 1.34 9.05 3.85
C ASN A 101 2.13 8.77 5.12
N SER A 102 3.01 9.69 5.48
CA SER A 102 3.84 9.58 6.68
C SER A 102 3.79 10.87 7.47
N THR A 103 3.73 10.75 8.79
CA THR A 103 3.93 11.86 9.73
C THR A 103 5.18 11.58 10.54
N LEU A 104 6.04 12.58 10.70
CA LEU A 104 7.19 12.49 11.59
C LEU A 104 6.76 13.01 12.96
N MET A 105 6.93 12.19 13.98
CA MET A 105 6.75 12.58 15.37
C MET A 105 8.15 12.65 16.00
N GLY A 106 8.52 13.81 16.52
CA GLY A 106 9.77 13.98 17.27
C GLY A 106 9.73 13.18 18.57
N GLU A 107 10.91 12.99 19.18
CA GLU A 107 11.00 12.64 20.60
C GLU A 107 10.55 13.84 21.46
#